data_AF-A0A8T2SWH0-F1
#
_entry.id   AF-A0A8T2SWH0-F1
#
_cell.length_a   1.000
_cell.length_b   1.000
_cell.length_c   1.000
_cell.angle_alpha   90.00
_cell.angle_beta   90.00
_cell.angle_gamma   90.00
#
_symmetry.space_group_name_H-M   'P 1'
#
loop_
_entity.id
_entity.type
_entity.pdbx_description
1 polymer ?
#
loop_
_entity_poly.entity_id
_entity_poly.type
_entity_poly.pdbx_seq_one_letter_code
_entity_poly.pdbx_strand_id
1 'polypeptide(L)'
;MQQQDWLSLVAVHSDSWILSVAFYFGARLNKAERKQLFNLIIDMPTLFDIVTGRKAIKEKSSANNSSKNKGRTVQAMPEDVEEDSEDDEDEDGHSETTCGSCGRRYTADEFWICCDVCERWFHGKCVKVSAAKAEHLKQYKCPSCSKKAKN
;
A
#
# COMPACT_ATOMS: atom_id res chain seq x y z
N MET A 1 30.36 14.74 12.63
CA MET A 1 29.01 14.84 12.02
C MET A 1 28.81 16.28 11.57
N GLN A 2 28.38 16.55 10.34
CA GLN A 2 28.08 17.93 9.92
C GLN A 2 26.76 18.38 10.56
N GLN A 3 26.59 19.70 10.77
CA GLN A 3 25.38 20.24 11.41
C GLN A 3 24.10 19.83 10.66
N GLN A 4 24.14 19.75 9.33
CA GLN A 4 23.00 19.35 8.52
C GLN A 4 22.64 17.87 8.69
N ASP A 5 23.63 16.99 8.80
CA ASP A 5 23.41 15.56 9.05
C ASP A 5 22.79 15.34 10.43
N TRP A 6 23.27 16.08 11.43
CA TRP A 6 22.73 16.02 12.78
C TRP A 6 21.27 16.52 12.84
N LEU A 7 20.96 17.65 12.19
CA LEU A 7 19.59 18.17 12.10
C LEU A 7 18.66 17.19 11.37
N SER A 8 19.15 16.55 10.31
CA SER A 8 18.41 15.54 9.56
C SER A 8 18.09 14.32 10.43
N LEU A 9 19.07 13.85 11.22
CA LEU A 9 18.88 12.72 12.13
C LEU A 9 17.85 13.02 13.23
N VAL A 10 17.94 14.21 13.83
CA VAL A 10 16.96 14.68 14.83
C VAL A 10 15.57 14.79 14.22
N ALA A 11 15.46 15.28 12.98
CA ALA A 11 14.20 15.41 12.27
C ALA A 11 13.52 14.04 12.06
N VAL A 12 14.25 13.04 11.56
CA VAL A 12 13.72 11.67 11.37
C VAL A 12 13.23 11.07 12.68
N HIS A 13 13.98 11.21 13.77
CA HIS A 13 13.56 10.71 15.09
C HIS A 13 12.33 11.44 15.62
N SER A 14 12.25 12.75 15.37
CA SER A 14 11.09 13.56 15.76
C SER A 14 9.84 13.15 14.97
N ASP A 15 9.96 12.87 13.67
CA ASP A 15 8.86 12.40 12.83
C ASP A 15 8.30 11.04 13.35
N SER A 16 9.18 10.08 13.65
CA SER A 16 8.79 8.79 14.25
C SER A 16 8.12 8.94 15.63
N TRP A 17 8.63 9.85 16.46
CA TRP A 17 8.06 10.12 17.78
C TRP A 17 6.65 10.72 17.68
N ILE A 18 6.44 11.69 16.78
CA ILE A 18 5.11 12.31 16.56
C ILE A 18 4.09 11.27 16.12
N LEU A 19 4.46 10.37 15.18
CA LEU A 19 3.60 9.26 14.77
C LEU A 19 3.24 8.36 15.96
N SER A 20 4.25 7.98 16.76
CA SER A 20 4.04 7.15 17.94
C SER A 20 3.09 7.80 18.95
N VAL A 21 3.26 9.09 19.23
CA VAL A 21 2.39 9.86 20.14
C VAL A 21 0.96 9.95 19.58
N ALA A 22 0.81 10.22 18.28
CA ALA A 22 -0.50 10.29 17.65
C ALA A 22 -1.27 8.96 17.75
N PHE A 23 -0.60 7.83 17.50
CA PHE A 23 -1.23 6.51 17.59
C PHE A 23 -1.39 6.00 19.03
N TYR A 24 -0.56 6.46 19.96
CA TYR A 24 -0.77 6.23 21.39
C TYR A 24 -2.08 6.84 21.86
N PHE A 25 -2.33 8.12 21.54
CA PHE A 25 -3.64 8.74 21.83
C PHE A 25 -4.77 8.16 20.98
N GLY A 26 -4.44 7.68 19.77
CA GLY A 26 -5.33 6.97 18.87
C GLY A 26 -5.59 5.50 19.20
N ALA A 27 -5.12 4.97 20.35
CA ALA A 27 -5.16 3.52 20.64
C ALA A 27 -6.58 2.93 20.58
N ARG A 28 -7.61 3.72 20.94
CA ARG A 28 -9.01 3.29 20.95
C ARG A 28 -9.74 3.49 19.62
N LEU A 29 -9.09 4.10 18.63
CA LEU A 29 -9.68 4.33 17.31
C LEU A 29 -9.90 3.01 16.57
N ASN A 30 -10.97 2.94 15.79
CA ASN A 30 -11.20 1.82 14.90
C ASN A 30 -10.28 1.87 13.66
N LYS A 31 -10.29 0.82 12.84
CA LYS A 31 -9.43 0.73 11.64
C LYS A 31 -9.63 1.89 10.66
N ALA A 32 -10.87 2.37 10.47
CA ALA A 32 -11.16 3.46 9.55
C ALA A 32 -10.67 4.81 10.10
N GLU A 33 -10.88 5.05 11.39
CA GLU A 33 -10.42 6.25 12.08
C GLU A 33 -8.90 6.34 12.13
N ARG A 34 -8.20 5.22 12.35
CA ARG A 34 -6.73 5.15 12.26
C ARG A 34 -6.21 5.49 10.87
N LYS A 35 -6.88 4.98 9.83
CA LYS A 35 -6.54 5.32 8.43
C LYS A 35 -6.77 6.81 8.14
N GLN A 36 -7.84 7.39 8.66
CA GLN A 36 -8.12 8.81 8.52
C GLN A 36 -7.07 9.66 9.26
N LEU A 37 -6.71 9.29 10.50
CA LEU A 37 -5.65 9.95 11.27
C LEU A 37 -4.32 9.92 10.51
N PHE A 38 -3.96 8.76 9.96
CA PHE A 38 -2.73 8.61 9.17
C PHE A 38 -2.71 9.51 7.93
N ASN A 39 -3.81 9.53 7.17
CA ASN A 39 -3.90 10.39 5.98
C ASN A 39 -3.73 11.87 6.34
N LEU A 40 -4.34 12.32 7.45
CA LEU A 40 -4.19 13.70 7.92
C LEU A 40 -2.74 14.03 8.32
N ILE A 41 -2.01 13.07 8.88
CA ILE A 41 -0.59 13.25 9.24
C ILE A 41 0.29 13.28 7.98
N ILE A 42 0.03 12.40 7.00
CA ILE A 42 0.80 12.32 5.75
C ILE A 42 0.56 13.49 4.80
N ASP A 43 -0.60 14.14 4.86
CA ASP A 43 -0.89 15.33 4.05
C ASP A 43 0.05 16.52 4.37
N MET A 44 0.82 16.44 5.46
CA MET A 44 1.81 17.44 5.86
C MET A 44 3.25 16.97 5.52
N PRO A 45 4.14 17.89 5.11
CA PRO A 45 5.55 17.55 4.94
C PRO A 45 6.16 17.12 6.27
N THR A 46 7.03 16.10 6.24
CA THR A 46 7.76 15.66 7.42
C THR A 46 8.77 16.72 7.86
N LEU A 47 9.19 16.71 9.14
CA LEU A 47 10.26 17.59 9.60
C LEU A 47 11.54 17.31 8.82
N PHE A 48 11.81 16.05 8.49
CA PHE A 48 12.94 15.69 7.64
C PHE A 48 12.85 16.30 6.25
N ASP A 49 11.67 16.30 5.61
CA ASP A 49 11.46 16.94 4.31
C ASP A 49 11.73 18.45 4.39
N ILE A 50 11.27 19.10 5.46
CA ILE A 50 11.50 20.53 5.71
C ILE A 50 12.99 20.82 5.90
N VAL A 51 13.69 20.02 6.72
CA VAL A 51 15.12 20.21 7.03
C VAL A 51 16.00 19.93 5.82
N THR A 52 15.68 18.90 5.04
CA THR A 52 16.44 18.52 3.85
C THR A 52 16.05 19.30 2.59
N GLY A 53 15.00 20.11 2.66
CA GLY A 53 14.46 20.86 1.51
C GLY A 53 13.83 19.96 0.45
N ARG A 54 13.50 18.71 0.79
CA ARG A 54 12.75 17.81 -0.09
C ARG A 54 11.29 18.27 -0.10
N LYS A 55 10.77 18.66 -1.26
CA LYS A 55 9.35 18.98 -1.38
C LYS A 55 8.55 17.70 -1.23
N ALA A 56 7.57 17.70 -0.32
CA ALA A 56 6.57 16.65 -0.20
C ALA A 56 6.01 16.29 -1.58
N ILE A 57 5.99 14.99 -1.89
CA ILE A 57 5.40 14.45 -3.12
C ILE A 57 3.89 14.67 -3.02
N LYS A 58 3.43 15.81 -3.52
CA LYS A 58 2.02 16.07 -3.73
C LYS A 58 1.57 15.23 -4.91
N GLU A 59 1.04 14.03 -4.67
CA GLU A 59 0.36 13.25 -5.70
C GLU A 59 -0.85 14.06 -6.23
N LYS A 60 -0.66 14.68 -7.39
CA LYS A 60 -1.74 15.25 -8.19
C LYS A 60 -2.22 14.17 -9.15
N SER A 61 -3.45 13.71 -8.95
CA SER A 61 -4.28 13.10 -9.96
C SER A 61 -4.51 14.06 -11.13
N SER A 62 -4.11 13.69 -12.37
CA SER A 62 -4.73 14.09 -13.64
C SER A 62 -4.16 13.29 -14.82
N ALA A 63 -5.07 12.77 -15.66
CA ALA A 63 -4.85 11.95 -16.85
C ALA A 63 -4.18 12.68 -18.03
N ASN A 64 -3.30 12.01 -18.78
CA ASN A 64 -3.52 11.49 -20.15
C ASN A 64 -2.21 11.08 -20.87
N ASN A 65 -2.26 9.88 -21.47
CA ASN A 65 -1.55 9.32 -22.65
C ASN A 65 -0.26 9.99 -23.18
N SER A 66 0.81 9.19 -23.33
CA SER A 66 1.33 8.74 -24.65
C SER A 66 2.67 7.99 -24.55
N SER A 67 2.65 6.74 -25.03
CA SER A 67 3.66 5.99 -25.83
C SER A 67 5.19 6.06 -25.55
N LYS A 68 5.76 4.83 -25.48
CA LYS A 68 7.11 4.37 -25.96
C LYS A 68 8.33 5.01 -25.26
N ASN A 69 9.41 4.32 -24.87
CA ASN A 69 10.08 3.14 -25.41
C ASN A 69 11.22 2.72 -24.44
N LYS A 70 11.60 1.44 -24.46
CA LYS A 70 13.00 0.94 -24.44
C LYS A 70 13.88 1.07 -23.16
N GLY A 71 13.86 0.00 -22.35
CA GLY A 71 15.00 -0.84 -21.95
C GLY A 71 16.21 -0.27 -21.21
N ARG A 72 16.58 -0.90 -20.08
CA ARG A 72 17.97 -1.34 -19.76
C ARG A 72 18.06 -2.09 -18.42
N THR A 73 18.61 -3.29 -18.52
CA THR A 73 19.59 -3.97 -17.64
C THR A 73 19.47 -3.76 -16.13
N VAL A 74 18.99 -4.80 -15.42
CA VAL A 74 19.29 -4.99 -14.00
C VAL A 74 20.57 -5.82 -13.93
N GLN A 75 21.67 -5.18 -13.51
CA GLN A 75 22.89 -5.86 -13.10
C GLN A 75 22.69 -6.41 -11.68
N ALA A 76 22.98 -7.71 -11.53
CA ALA A 76 23.11 -8.39 -10.27
C ALA A 76 24.32 -7.86 -9.47
N MET A 77 24.20 -7.82 -8.15
CA MET A 77 25.32 -7.87 -7.21
C MET A 77 24.94 -8.72 -5.98
N PRO A 78 25.94 -9.34 -5.32
CA PRO A 78 25.81 -10.62 -4.62
C PRO A 78 25.59 -10.50 -3.09
N GLU A 79 25.36 -11.68 -2.51
CA GLU A 79 25.13 -12.04 -1.10
C GLU A 79 26.32 -11.77 -0.14
N ASP A 80 25.97 -11.87 1.16
CA ASP A 80 26.77 -12.17 2.36
C ASP A 80 27.42 -11.03 3.17
N VAL A 81 26.71 -10.62 4.24
CA VAL A 81 27.23 -10.69 5.62
C VAL A 81 26.08 -10.88 6.60
N GLU A 82 26.06 -12.03 7.25
CA GLU A 82 25.20 -12.33 8.40
C GLU A 82 25.80 -11.76 9.69
N GLU A 83 24.98 -11.08 10.49
CA GLU A 83 25.15 -11.05 11.93
C GLU A 83 23.76 -11.02 12.60
N ASP A 84 23.57 -12.04 13.42
CA ASP A 84 22.38 -12.45 14.15
C ASP A 84 22.08 -11.50 15.31
N SER A 85 20.85 -10.96 15.34
CA SER A 85 20.19 -10.54 16.57
C SER A 85 18.67 -10.60 16.38
N GLU A 86 18.09 -11.66 16.92
CA GLU A 86 16.66 -11.90 17.11
C GLU A 86 15.99 -10.71 17.85
N ASP A 87 15.03 -10.04 17.19
CA ASP A 87 13.77 -9.62 17.82
C ASP A 87 12.70 -9.39 16.74
N ASP A 88 11.56 -10.04 16.95
CA ASP A 88 10.36 -10.07 16.12
C ASP A 88 9.74 -8.67 15.96
N GLU A 89 9.42 -8.29 14.72
CA GLU A 89 8.06 -7.99 14.27
C GLU A 89 8.14 -7.50 12.82
N ASP A 90 7.94 -8.43 11.90
CA ASP A 90 7.89 -8.18 10.47
C ASP A 90 6.96 -6.99 10.14
N GLU A 91 7.61 -5.98 9.57
CA GLU A 91 7.04 -4.85 8.88
C GLU A 91 6.33 -5.31 7.60
N ASP A 92 5.18 -5.97 7.73
CA ASP A 92 4.33 -6.31 6.59
C ASP A 92 3.11 -5.39 6.53
N GLY A 93 3.30 -4.26 5.86
CA GLY A 93 2.26 -3.35 5.36
C GLY A 93 1.28 -3.98 4.35
N HIS A 94 1.07 -5.29 4.38
CA HIS A 94 0.00 -5.94 3.63
C HIS A 94 -1.30 -5.83 4.41
N SER A 95 -2.06 -4.78 4.09
CA SER A 95 -3.51 -4.75 4.21
C SER A 95 -4.05 -6.13 3.83
N GLU A 96 -4.35 -6.91 4.85
CA GLU A 96 -4.93 -8.23 4.81
C GLU A 96 -6.04 -8.28 3.76
N THR A 97 -5.68 -8.69 2.55
CA THR A 97 -6.56 -8.58 1.38
C THR A 97 -7.60 -9.68 1.55
N THR A 98 -8.83 -9.28 1.87
CA THR A 98 -9.92 -10.21 2.17
C THR A 98 -10.86 -10.34 0.99
N CYS A 99 -11.35 -11.56 0.77
CA CYS A 99 -12.28 -11.83 -0.32
C CYS A 99 -13.65 -11.20 -0.02
N GLY A 100 -14.12 -10.32 -0.90
CA GLY A 100 -15.38 -9.59 -0.74
C GLY A 100 -16.65 -10.45 -0.72
N SER A 101 -16.56 -11.75 -1.03
CA SER A 101 -17.67 -12.71 -0.96
C SER A 101 -17.68 -13.60 0.29
N CYS A 102 -16.51 -14.03 0.79
CA CYS A 102 -16.42 -15.03 1.87
C CYS A 102 -15.63 -14.55 3.09
N GLY A 103 -15.03 -13.35 3.04
CA GLY A 103 -14.29 -12.75 4.15
C GLY A 103 -12.95 -13.41 4.48
N ARG A 104 -12.57 -14.51 3.80
CA ARG A 104 -11.27 -15.17 4.02
C ARG A 104 -10.10 -14.34 3.49
N ARG A 105 -8.95 -14.46 4.16
CA ARG A 105 -7.70 -13.77 3.85
C ARG A 105 -7.07 -14.29 2.55
N TYR A 106 -6.19 -13.48 1.98
CA TYR A 106 -5.35 -13.84 0.85
C TYR A 106 -4.48 -15.06 1.15
N THR A 107 -4.44 -15.97 0.19
CA THR A 107 -3.56 -17.14 0.16
C THR A 107 -2.99 -17.26 -1.25
N ALA A 108 -1.68 -17.42 -1.38
CA ALA A 108 -1.00 -17.48 -2.67
C ALA A 108 -1.45 -18.65 -3.55
N ASP A 109 -1.96 -19.73 -2.95
CA ASP A 109 -2.39 -20.94 -3.67
C ASP A 109 -3.78 -20.85 -4.31
N GLU A 110 -4.52 -19.75 -4.08
CA GLU A 110 -5.86 -19.59 -4.64
C GLU A 110 -5.87 -18.56 -5.78
N PHE A 111 -6.75 -18.76 -6.76
CA PHE A 111 -6.94 -17.80 -7.84
C PHE A 111 -7.82 -16.63 -7.37
N TRP A 112 -7.36 -15.39 -7.59
CA TRP A 112 -8.06 -14.16 -7.22
C TRP A 112 -8.33 -13.25 -8.42
N ILE A 113 -9.40 -12.46 -8.34
CA ILE A 113 -9.79 -11.49 -9.35
C ILE A 113 -10.30 -10.19 -8.70
N CYS A 114 -9.91 -9.03 -9.26
CA CYS A 114 -10.32 -7.71 -8.81
C CYS A 114 -11.47 -7.18 -9.66
N CYS A 115 -12.50 -6.58 -9.04
CA CYS A 115 -13.63 -6.00 -9.75
C CYS A 115 -13.37 -4.55 -10.20
N ASP A 116 -13.54 -4.25 -11.49
CA ASP A 116 -13.32 -2.91 -12.07
C ASP A 116 -14.33 -1.83 -11.66
N VAL A 117 -15.29 -2.14 -10.79
CA VAL A 117 -16.34 -1.20 -10.34
C VAL A 117 -16.20 -0.82 -8.88
N CYS A 118 -15.86 -1.79 -8.03
CA CYS A 118 -15.73 -1.55 -6.59
C CYS A 118 -14.32 -1.82 -6.06
N GLU A 119 -13.39 -2.21 -6.94
CA GLU A 119 -11.97 -2.45 -6.64
C GLU A 119 -11.74 -3.48 -5.52
N ARG A 120 -12.74 -4.32 -5.23
CA ARG A 120 -12.64 -5.41 -4.26
C ARG A 120 -12.09 -6.67 -4.91
N TRP A 121 -11.34 -7.41 -4.11
CA TRP A 121 -10.73 -8.68 -4.45
C TRP A 121 -11.63 -9.87 -4.06
N PHE A 122 -11.61 -10.92 -4.89
CA PHE A 122 -12.43 -12.11 -4.70
C PHE A 122 -11.68 -13.38 -5.11
N HIS A 123 -11.87 -14.48 -4.38
CA HIS A 123 -11.51 -15.80 -4.91
C HIS A 123 -12.35 -16.09 -6.16
N GLY A 124 -11.73 -16.59 -7.22
CA GLY A 124 -12.44 -16.99 -8.43
C GLY A 124 -13.52 -18.04 -8.14
N LYS A 125 -13.28 -18.96 -7.21
CA LYS A 125 -14.28 -19.93 -6.71
C LYS A 125 -15.50 -19.22 -6.12
N CYS A 126 -15.30 -18.17 -5.32
CA CYS A 126 -16.38 -17.43 -4.65
C CYS A 126 -17.24 -16.59 -5.60
N VAL A 127 -16.75 -16.31 -6.81
CA VAL A 127 -17.48 -15.55 -7.85
C VAL A 127 -17.71 -16.33 -9.14
N LYS A 128 -17.42 -17.63 -9.13
CA LYS A 128 -17.57 -18.56 -10.27
C LYS A 128 -16.81 -18.09 -11.53
N VAL A 129 -15.59 -17.62 -11.36
CA VAL A 129 -14.65 -17.27 -12.43
C VAL A 129 -13.40 -18.14 -12.30
N SER A 130 -13.02 -18.82 -13.37
CA SER A 130 -11.75 -19.56 -13.45
C SER A 130 -10.64 -18.67 -14.00
N ALA A 131 -9.38 -19.03 -13.74
CA ALA A 131 -8.21 -18.32 -14.28
C ALA A 131 -8.26 -18.21 -15.82
N ALA A 132 -8.54 -19.32 -16.50
CA ALA A 132 -8.71 -19.35 -17.97
C ALA A 132 -9.81 -18.40 -18.47
N LYS A 133 -10.90 -18.22 -17.71
CA LYS A 133 -11.97 -17.28 -18.07
C LYS A 133 -11.53 -15.82 -17.85
N ALA A 134 -10.67 -15.56 -16.87
CA ALA A 134 -10.16 -14.23 -16.56
C ALA A 134 -9.11 -13.75 -17.59
N GLU A 135 -8.30 -14.65 -18.15
CA GLU A 135 -7.33 -14.32 -19.21
C GLU A 135 -7.97 -13.66 -20.43
N HIS A 136 -9.20 -14.04 -20.76
CA HIS A 136 -9.94 -13.48 -21.90
C HIS A 136 -10.88 -12.33 -21.52
N LEU A 137 -10.93 -11.94 -20.24
CA LEU A 137 -11.86 -10.95 -19.75
C LEU A 137 -11.21 -9.57 -19.67
N LYS A 138 -11.63 -8.65 -20.56
CA LYS A 138 -11.15 -7.25 -20.54
C LYS A 138 -11.64 -6.46 -19.33
N GLN A 139 -12.81 -6.80 -18.80
CA GLN A 139 -13.40 -6.12 -17.65
C GLN A 139 -14.22 -7.13 -16.82
N TYR A 140 -13.90 -7.25 -15.54
CA TYR A 140 -14.60 -8.05 -14.56
C TYR A 140 -15.50 -7.21 -13.64
N LYS A 141 -16.78 -7.57 -13.59
CA LYS A 141 -17.76 -7.02 -12.64
C LYS A 141 -18.20 -8.11 -11.67
N CYS A 142 -18.04 -7.86 -10.37
CA CYS A 142 -18.49 -8.79 -9.34
C CYS A 142 -20.03 -8.93 -9.34
N PRO A 143 -20.59 -10.01 -8.77
CA PRO A 143 -22.04 -10.22 -8.75
C PRO A 143 -22.83 -9.06 -8.13
N SER A 144 -22.27 -8.40 -7.12
CA SER A 144 -22.89 -7.23 -6.46
C SER A 144 -22.95 -6.01 -7.39
N CYS A 145 -21.89 -5.74 -8.15
CA CYS A 145 -21.85 -4.63 -9.09
C CYS A 145 -22.64 -4.92 -10.37
N SER A 146 -22.70 -6.19 -10.79
CA SER A 146 -23.49 -6.62 -11.96
C SER A 146 -25.00 -6.47 -11.72
N LYS A 147 -25.49 -6.74 -10.50
CA LYS A 147 -26.91 -6.58 -10.14
C LYS A 147 -27.34 -5.10 -10.05
N LYS A 148 -26.45 -4.21 -9.60
CA LYS A 148 -26.73 -2.76 -9.49
C LYS A 148 -26.92 -2.06 -10.83
N ALA A 149 -26.47 -2.66 -11.94
CA ALA A 149 -26.58 -2.08 -13.29
C ALA A 149 -27.91 -2.43 -14.01
N LYS A 150 -28.80 -3.19 -13.36
CA LYS A 150 -30.06 -3.68 -13.96
C LYS A 150 -31.33 -3.10 -13.32
N ASN A 151 -31.19 -2.06 -12.53
CA ASN A 151 -32.27 -1.33 -11.85
C ASN A 151 -32.11 0.15 -12.13
#